data_AF-U2ST52-F1
#
_entry.id   AF-U2ST52-F1
#
_cell.length_a   1.000
_cell.length_b   1.000
_cell.length_c   1.000
_cell.angle_alpha   90.00
_cell.angle_beta   90.00
_cell.angle_gamma   90.00
#
_symmetry.space_group_name_H-M   'P 1'
#
loop_
_entity.id
_entity.type
_entity.pdbx_description
1 polymer ?
#
loop_
_entity_poly.entity_id
_entity_poly.type
_entity_poly.pdbx_seq_one_letter_code
_entity_poly.pdbx_strand_id
1 'polypeptide(L)'
;MRILKTIEGLTNKEISNILERTEASIFSKTKKCKLLKFENWTKQSDELLEKLVFNTYRKIEEIARKLGRTELATKTRMKELFGSSSIQKLRNLSFLNNSETRFMESEIEFLKKNYYKKGAKECAKILKRTSQSIVKKVYKLKKHGVEFEEQFIPRFNGNMRGYVIYSNKTGKIIKRYNTLEEWARD
;
A
#
# COMPACT_ATOMS: atom_id res chain seq x y z
N MET A 1 -10.77 3.44 48.48
CA MET A 1 -10.34 4.02 47.19
C MET A 1 -8.96 3.58 46.68
N ARG A 2 -8.21 2.67 47.34
CA ARG A 2 -6.91 2.18 46.82
C ARG A 2 -7.03 1.15 45.68
N ILE A 3 -7.99 0.21 45.79
CA ILE A 3 -8.19 -0.88 44.80
C ILE A 3 -8.56 -0.35 43.40
N LEU A 4 -9.33 0.74 43.30
CA LEU A 4 -9.76 1.31 42.02
C LEU A 4 -8.60 1.89 41.19
N LYS A 5 -7.55 2.44 41.82
CA LYS A 5 -6.36 2.94 41.11
C LYS A 5 -5.43 1.81 40.64
N THR A 6 -5.42 0.67 41.31
CA THR A 6 -4.54 -0.46 40.99
C THR A 6 -5.03 -1.27 39.78
N ILE A 7 -6.33 -1.25 39.51
CA ILE A 7 -6.97 -2.04 38.43
C ILE A 7 -6.85 -1.34 37.05
N GLU A 8 -6.48 -0.07 37.01
CA GLU A 8 -6.40 0.70 35.77
C GLU A 8 -5.35 0.19 34.76
N GLY A 9 -4.36 -0.60 35.17
CA GLY A 9 -3.30 -1.12 34.29
C GLY A 9 -3.50 -2.57 33.81
N LEU A 10 -4.56 -3.24 34.23
CA LEU A 10 -4.69 -4.70 34.11
C LEU A 10 -5.73 -5.10 33.06
N THR A 11 -5.45 -6.18 32.33
CA THR A 11 -6.37 -6.82 31.38
C THR A 11 -7.53 -7.50 32.10
N ASN A 12 -8.66 -7.72 31.42
CA ASN A 12 -9.82 -8.41 32.01
C ASN A 12 -9.47 -9.78 32.57
N LYS A 13 -8.51 -10.49 31.95
CA LYS A 13 -8.00 -11.79 32.42
C LYS A 13 -7.22 -11.66 33.72
N GLU A 14 -6.32 -10.70 33.83
CA GLU A 14 -5.56 -10.43 35.07
C GLU A 14 -6.49 -10.00 36.20
N ILE A 15 -7.49 -9.17 35.89
CA ILE A 15 -8.54 -8.76 36.84
C ILE A 15 -9.36 -9.98 37.29
N SER A 16 -9.68 -10.90 36.38
CA SER A 16 -10.43 -12.12 36.69
C SER A 16 -9.68 -13.01 37.68
N ASN A 17 -8.36 -13.12 37.53
CA ASN A 17 -7.50 -13.88 38.42
C ASN A 17 -7.39 -13.20 39.80
N ILE A 18 -7.19 -11.88 39.83
CA ILE A 18 -7.05 -11.12 41.09
C ILE A 18 -8.34 -11.12 41.90
N LEU A 19 -9.49 -11.06 41.23
CA LEU A 19 -10.79 -11.01 41.87
C LEU A 19 -11.42 -12.40 42.06
N GLU A 20 -10.75 -13.47 41.62
CA GLU A 20 -11.23 -14.85 41.62
C GLU A 20 -12.64 -14.98 41.01
N ARG A 21 -12.84 -14.31 39.87
CA ARG A 21 -14.10 -14.33 39.11
C ARG A 21 -13.87 -14.81 37.71
N THR A 22 -14.95 -15.18 37.03
CA THR A 22 -14.89 -15.48 35.61
C THR A 22 -14.67 -14.20 34.79
N GLU A 23 -13.87 -14.30 33.73
CA GLU A 23 -13.61 -13.18 32.80
C GLU A 23 -14.93 -12.59 32.24
N ALA A 24 -15.93 -13.44 32.00
CA ALA A 24 -17.26 -13.03 31.55
C ALA A 24 -18.02 -12.16 32.59
N SER A 25 -17.89 -12.46 33.87
CA SER A 25 -18.48 -11.66 34.95
C SER A 25 -17.79 -10.30 35.06
N ILE A 26 -16.45 -10.29 34.96
CA ILE A 26 -15.65 -9.06 34.94
C ILE A 26 -16.04 -8.20 33.72
N PHE A 27 -16.10 -8.76 32.53
CA PHE A 27 -16.52 -8.07 31.31
C PHE A 27 -17.93 -7.45 31.44
N SER A 28 -18.89 -8.21 31.96
CA SER A 28 -20.26 -7.73 32.17
C SER A 28 -20.30 -6.55 33.15
N LYS A 29 -19.49 -6.62 34.20
CA LYS A 29 -19.40 -5.58 35.23
C LYS A 29 -18.65 -4.35 34.73
N THR A 30 -17.56 -4.49 34.00
CA THR A 30 -16.83 -3.36 33.39
C THR A 30 -17.69 -2.67 32.34
N LYS A 31 -18.45 -3.42 31.54
CA LYS A 31 -19.47 -2.85 30.63
C LYS A 31 -20.55 -2.07 31.37
N LYS A 32 -21.12 -2.65 32.44
CA LYS A 32 -22.17 -2.00 33.26
C LYS A 32 -21.65 -0.74 33.97
N CYS A 33 -20.41 -0.76 34.44
CA CYS A 33 -19.74 0.36 35.10
C CYS A 33 -19.09 1.34 34.11
N LYS A 34 -19.22 1.14 32.79
CA LYS A 34 -18.55 1.93 31.73
C LYS A 34 -17.01 2.00 31.88
N LEU A 35 -16.41 1.01 32.54
CA LEU A 35 -14.96 0.87 32.76
C LEU A 35 -14.28 0.08 31.64
N LEU A 36 -14.87 0.03 30.44
CA LEU A 36 -14.26 -0.62 29.30
C LEU A 36 -13.04 0.20 28.85
N LYS A 37 -11.84 -0.17 29.35
CA LYS A 37 -10.58 0.31 28.78
C LYS A 37 -10.38 -0.36 27.43
N PHE A 38 -10.86 0.30 26.38
CA PHE A 38 -10.20 0.17 25.09
C PHE A 38 -8.82 0.80 25.29
N GLU A 39 -7.75 0.04 25.06
CA GLU A 39 -6.39 0.57 25.08
C GLU A 39 -6.34 1.87 24.23
N ASN A 40 -5.74 2.94 24.72
CA ASN A 40 -5.78 4.21 23.99
C ASN A 40 -5.04 4.09 22.65
N TRP A 41 -5.50 4.82 21.63
CA TRP A 41 -4.74 4.93 20.37
C TRP A 41 -3.41 5.63 20.67
N THR A 42 -2.32 4.90 20.50
CA THR A 42 -0.95 5.43 20.59
C THR A 42 -0.49 5.90 19.22
N LYS A 43 0.52 6.78 19.18
CA LYS A 43 1.15 7.21 17.92
C LYS A 43 1.61 6.01 17.06
N GLN A 44 2.17 4.98 17.68
CA GLN A 44 2.58 3.74 17.00
C GLN A 44 1.39 2.99 16.38
N SER A 45 0.25 2.94 17.09
CA SER A 45 -0.96 2.31 16.57
C SER A 45 -1.59 3.10 15.41
N ASP A 46 -1.48 4.44 15.43
CA ASP A 46 -1.93 5.31 14.35
C ASP A 46 -1.02 5.16 13.11
N GLU A 47 0.31 5.12 13.30
CA GLU A 47 1.28 4.85 12.22
C GLU A 47 1.06 3.47 11.59
N LEU A 48 0.78 2.45 12.41
CA LEU A 48 0.45 1.11 11.94
C LEU A 48 -0.89 1.11 11.17
N LEU A 49 -1.90 1.81 11.67
CA LEU A 49 -3.19 1.97 10.99
C LEU A 49 -3.03 2.64 9.62
N GLU A 50 -2.26 3.73 9.53
CA GLU A 50 -1.97 4.43 8.27
C GLU A 50 -1.29 3.50 7.26
N LYS A 51 -0.23 2.78 7.69
CA LYS A 51 0.48 1.83 6.85
C LYS A 51 -0.44 0.71 6.34
N LEU A 52 -1.31 0.19 7.19
CA LEU A 52 -2.25 -0.87 6.80
C LEU A 52 -3.35 -0.36 5.87
N VAL A 53 -3.84 0.87 6.06
CA VAL A 53 -4.90 1.48 5.24
C VAL A 53 -4.39 1.82 3.84
N PHE A 54 -3.24 2.48 3.74
CA PHE A 54 -2.75 3.06 2.48
C PHE A 54 -1.70 2.22 1.73
N ASN A 55 -0.85 1.47 2.44
CA ASN A 55 0.26 0.74 1.82
C ASN A 55 -0.04 -0.75 1.59
N THR A 56 -1.31 -1.16 1.75
CA THR A 56 -1.74 -2.54 1.53
C THR A 56 -3.11 -2.61 0.90
N TYR A 57 -3.45 -3.77 0.32
CA TYR A 57 -4.77 -4.06 -0.24
C TYR A 57 -5.72 -4.76 0.76
N ARG A 58 -5.41 -4.69 2.07
CA ARG A 58 -6.14 -5.42 3.10
C ARG A 58 -7.57 -4.90 3.24
N LYS A 59 -8.49 -5.80 3.55
CA LYS A 59 -9.86 -5.44 3.93
C LYS A 59 -9.91 -5.00 5.39
N ILE A 60 -10.98 -4.33 5.81
CA ILE A 60 -11.07 -3.71 7.15
C ILE A 60 -10.95 -4.73 8.26
N GLU A 61 -11.47 -5.94 8.04
CA GLU A 61 -11.46 -7.07 8.96
C GLU A 61 -10.03 -7.50 9.27
N GLU A 62 -9.17 -7.56 8.24
CA GLU A 62 -7.75 -7.89 8.41
C GLU A 62 -6.97 -6.80 9.12
N ILE A 63 -7.29 -5.53 8.84
CA ILE A 63 -6.65 -4.37 9.48
C ILE A 63 -6.99 -4.37 10.97
N ALA A 64 -8.28 -4.52 11.29
CA ALA A 64 -8.76 -4.57 12.67
C ALA A 64 -8.11 -5.72 13.45
N ARG A 65 -8.06 -6.92 12.86
CA ARG A 65 -7.38 -8.08 13.44
C ARG A 65 -5.90 -7.82 13.70
N LYS A 66 -5.19 -7.17 12.77
CA LYS A 66 -3.77 -6.83 12.96
C LYS A 66 -3.52 -5.77 14.03
N LEU A 67 -4.48 -4.88 14.25
CA LEU A 67 -4.43 -3.87 15.31
C LEU A 67 -4.90 -4.42 16.67
N GLY A 68 -5.41 -5.67 16.72
CA GLY A 68 -6.05 -6.21 17.91
C GLY A 68 -7.34 -5.45 18.30
N ARG A 69 -8.02 -4.85 17.32
CA ARG A 69 -9.20 -3.99 17.52
C ARG A 69 -10.43 -4.53 16.79
N THR A 70 -11.59 -3.99 17.16
CA THR A 70 -12.83 -4.22 16.43
C THR A 70 -12.87 -3.36 15.18
N GLU A 71 -13.55 -3.83 14.12
CA GLU A 71 -13.73 -3.05 12.90
C GLU A 71 -14.36 -1.69 13.15
N LEU A 72 -15.30 -1.61 14.09
CA LEU A 72 -15.95 -0.35 14.45
C LEU A 72 -14.95 0.65 15.04
N ALA A 73 -14.13 0.21 15.99
CA ALA A 73 -13.09 1.07 16.58
C ALA A 73 -12.09 1.54 15.51
N THR A 74 -11.67 0.64 14.62
CA THR A 74 -10.80 0.97 13.48
C THR A 74 -11.46 1.97 12.53
N LYS A 75 -12.73 1.77 12.14
CA LYS A 75 -13.47 2.68 11.25
C LYS A 75 -13.67 4.07 11.87
N THR A 76 -13.95 4.14 13.17
CA THR A 76 -14.06 5.41 13.90
C THR A 76 -12.73 6.14 13.89
N ARG A 77 -11.62 5.44 14.21
CA ARG A 77 -10.29 6.06 14.17
C ARG A 77 -9.88 6.51 12.78
N MET A 78 -10.18 5.72 11.76
CA MET A 78 -9.96 6.12 10.36
C MET A 78 -10.73 7.39 10.00
N LYS A 79 -11.97 7.54 10.49
CA LYS A 79 -12.75 8.77 10.28
C LYS A 79 -12.12 9.96 10.99
N GLU A 80 -11.61 9.78 12.20
CA GLU A 80 -10.92 10.82 12.98
C GLU A 80 -9.60 11.26 12.31
N LEU A 81 -8.76 10.32 11.90
CA LEU A 81 -7.43 10.61 11.35
C LEU A 81 -7.47 11.01 9.87
N PHE A 82 -8.33 10.36 9.08
CA PHE A 82 -8.30 10.45 7.62
C PHE A 82 -9.60 11.03 7.01
N GLY A 83 -10.58 11.39 7.83
CA GLY A 83 -11.83 12.00 7.38
C GLY A 83 -12.85 11.03 6.75
N SER A 84 -12.58 9.72 6.73
CA SER A 84 -13.56 8.72 6.28
C SER A 84 -13.38 7.36 6.94
N SER A 85 -14.49 6.65 7.14
CA SER A 85 -14.51 5.26 7.61
C SER A 85 -14.47 4.24 6.46
N SER A 86 -14.65 4.67 5.22
CA SER A 86 -14.63 3.77 4.07
C SER A 86 -13.21 3.62 3.57
N ILE A 87 -12.62 2.43 3.75
CA ILE A 87 -11.31 2.08 3.18
C ILE A 87 -11.32 2.36 1.68
N GLN A 88 -12.39 1.94 1.01
CA GLN A 88 -12.54 2.17 -0.41
C GLN A 88 -12.52 3.67 -0.69
N LYS A 89 -13.25 4.53 0.04
CA LYS A 89 -13.22 5.99 -0.15
C LYS A 89 -11.89 6.63 0.24
N LEU A 90 -11.18 6.13 1.24
CA LEU A 90 -9.84 6.64 1.60
C LEU A 90 -8.82 6.28 0.53
N ARG A 91 -8.89 5.06 0.02
CA ARG A 91 -8.10 4.62 -1.13
C ARG A 91 -8.57 5.29 -2.43
N ASN A 92 -9.86 5.59 -2.56
CA ASN A 92 -10.55 6.16 -3.73
C ASN A 92 -10.81 7.67 -3.64
N LEU A 93 -10.31 8.38 -2.62
CA LEU A 93 -10.05 9.82 -2.71
C LEU A 93 -8.97 10.08 -3.78
N SER A 94 -8.29 9.02 -4.24
CA SER A 94 -7.54 8.93 -5.50
C SER A 94 -8.39 8.67 -6.76
N PHE A 95 -9.68 8.36 -6.64
CA PHE A 95 -10.60 8.05 -7.75
C PHE A 95 -11.40 9.29 -8.19
N LEU A 96 -11.78 10.18 -7.25
CA LEU A 96 -12.35 11.50 -7.57
C LEU A 96 -11.27 12.54 -7.93
N ASN A 97 -10.03 12.37 -7.42
CA ASN A 97 -8.85 13.11 -7.90
C ASN A 97 -8.16 12.30 -9.00
N ASN A 98 -8.71 12.38 -10.20
CA ASN A 98 -8.34 11.66 -11.42
C ASN A 98 -6.94 12.06 -11.95
N SER A 99 -5.88 11.93 -11.13
CA SER A 99 -4.49 12.22 -11.55
C SER A 99 -3.38 11.37 -10.91
N GLU A 100 -3.60 10.66 -9.79
CA GLU A 100 -2.53 9.87 -9.13
C GLU A 100 -3.06 8.88 -8.08
N THR A 101 -3.34 7.65 -8.48
CA THR A 101 -3.02 6.51 -7.60
C THR A 101 -1.52 6.60 -7.36
N ARG A 102 -1.07 7.01 -6.17
CA ARG A 102 0.35 7.09 -5.82
C ARG A 102 1.02 5.78 -6.26
N PHE A 103 2.00 5.89 -7.14
CA PHE A 103 2.93 4.80 -7.33
C PHE A 103 3.75 4.72 -6.05
N MET A 104 3.79 3.56 -5.42
CA MET A 104 4.69 3.36 -4.28
C MET A 104 6.14 3.49 -4.76
N GLU A 105 7.04 3.85 -3.84
CA GLU A 105 8.47 3.98 -4.16
C GLU A 105 9.02 2.69 -4.78
N SER A 106 8.60 1.53 -4.29
CA SER A 106 8.96 0.22 -4.87
C SER A 106 8.47 0.03 -6.31
N GLU A 107 7.30 0.58 -6.66
CA GLU A 107 6.80 0.54 -8.03
C GLU A 107 7.59 1.51 -8.93
N ILE A 108 8.01 2.66 -8.40
CA ILE A 108 8.86 3.63 -9.11
C ILE A 108 10.24 3.02 -9.38
N GLU A 109 10.87 2.43 -8.36
CA GLU A 109 12.16 1.72 -8.49
C GLU A 109 12.08 0.56 -9.47
N PHE A 110 10.99 -0.22 -9.42
CA PHE A 110 10.74 -1.26 -10.41
C PHE A 110 10.69 -0.68 -11.83
N LEU A 111 9.96 0.42 -12.03
CA LEU A 111 9.85 1.07 -13.34
C LEU A 111 11.18 1.64 -13.83
N LYS A 112 11.98 2.28 -12.96
CA LYS A 112 13.31 2.79 -13.31
C LYS A 112 14.17 1.68 -13.91
N LYS A 113 14.17 0.49 -13.29
CA LYS A 113 15.00 -0.66 -13.71
C LYS A 113 14.44 -1.45 -14.90
N ASN A 114 13.11 -1.52 -15.03
CA ASN A 114 12.48 -2.50 -15.92
C ASN A 114 11.71 -1.91 -17.09
N TYR A 115 11.42 -0.61 -17.10
CA TYR A 115 10.49 -0.04 -18.09
C TYR A 115 10.94 -0.26 -19.52
N TYR A 116 12.21 0.02 -19.85
CA TYR A 116 12.70 -0.16 -21.22
C TYR A 116 12.97 -1.62 -21.58
N LYS A 117 13.43 -2.42 -20.62
CA LYS A 117 13.66 -3.86 -20.78
C LYS A 117 12.37 -4.63 -21.07
N LYS A 118 11.29 -4.36 -20.33
CA LYS A 118 10.03 -5.12 -20.38
C LYS A 118 8.93 -4.43 -21.19
N GLY A 119 8.97 -3.10 -21.27
CA GLY A 119 7.94 -2.29 -21.91
C GLY A 119 6.69 -2.09 -21.04
N ALA A 120 5.88 -1.09 -21.42
CA ALA A 120 4.73 -0.66 -20.63
C ALA A 120 3.68 -1.76 -20.40
N LYS A 121 3.43 -2.63 -21.41
CA LYS A 121 2.44 -3.71 -21.31
C LYS A 121 2.82 -4.74 -20.24
N GLU A 122 4.08 -5.11 -20.18
CA GLU A 122 4.55 -6.15 -19.26
C GLU A 122 4.73 -5.59 -17.85
N CYS A 123 5.26 -4.36 -17.72
CA CYS A 123 5.27 -3.65 -16.43
C CYS A 123 3.86 -3.49 -15.85
N ALA A 124 2.86 -3.21 -16.70
CA ALA A 124 1.46 -3.08 -16.30
C ALA A 124 0.91 -4.40 -15.71
N LYS A 125 1.20 -5.55 -16.32
CA LYS A 125 0.79 -6.85 -15.78
C LYS A 125 1.42 -7.12 -14.41
N ILE A 126 2.74 -6.90 -14.28
CA ILE A 126 3.49 -7.15 -13.04
C ILE A 126 2.99 -6.26 -11.90
N LEU A 127 2.80 -4.96 -12.18
CA LEU A 127 2.31 -3.99 -11.20
C LEU A 127 0.79 -4.00 -11.01
N LYS A 128 0.06 -4.87 -11.75
CA LYS A 128 -1.41 -4.93 -11.75
C LYS A 128 -2.06 -3.58 -12.02
N ARG A 129 -1.53 -2.84 -13.00
CA ARG A 129 -1.97 -1.52 -13.45
C ARG A 129 -2.35 -1.54 -14.93
N THR A 130 -2.97 -0.48 -15.41
CA THR A 130 -3.21 -0.31 -16.85
C THR A 130 -1.94 0.17 -17.56
N SER A 131 -1.72 -0.26 -18.80
CA SER A 131 -0.57 0.20 -19.58
C SER A 131 -0.55 1.72 -19.75
N GLN A 132 -1.72 2.35 -19.87
CA GLN A 132 -1.84 3.81 -19.97
C GLN A 132 -1.38 4.52 -18.69
N SER A 133 -1.67 3.96 -17.51
CA SER A 133 -1.20 4.50 -16.23
C SER A 133 0.32 4.45 -16.13
N ILE A 134 0.93 3.34 -16.54
CA ILE A 134 2.40 3.19 -16.57
C ILE A 134 3.04 4.22 -17.50
N VAL A 135 2.54 4.37 -18.74
CA VAL A 135 3.06 5.34 -19.70
C VAL A 135 2.97 6.76 -19.16
N LYS A 136 1.82 7.16 -18.61
CA LYS A 136 1.62 8.49 -18.00
C LYS A 136 2.58 8.72 -16.84
N LYS A 137 2.79 7.74 -15.96
CA LYS A 137 3.70 7.85 -14.83
C LYS A 137 5.15 8.02 -15.28
N VAL A 138 5.61 7.20 -16.22
CA VAL A 138 6.97 7.27 -16.76
C VAL A 138 7.22 8.59 -17.47
N TYR A 139 6.24 9.09 -18.24
CA TYR A 139 6.32 10.42 -18.85
C TYR A 139 6.49 11.52 -17.80
N LYS A 140 5.68 11.50 -16.73
CA LYS A 140 5.82 12.44 -15.61
C LYS A 140 7.20 12.34 -14.95
N LEU A 141 7.69 11.14 -14.66
CA LEU A 141 8.99 10.92 -14.03
C LEU A 141 10.13 11.52 -14.87
N LYS A 142 10.14 11.27 -16.19
CA LYS A 142 11.12 11.84 -17.11
C LYS A 142 11.07 13.37 -17.15
N LYS A 143 9.87 13.95 -17.15
CA LYS A 143 9.70 15.41 -17.10
C LYS A 143 10.35 16.03 -15.84
N HIS A 144 10.43 15.27 -14.75
CA HIS A 144 11.09 15.68 -13.50
C HIS A 144 12.57 15.23 -13.42
N GLY A 145 13.18 14.82 -14.54
CA GLY A 145 14.60 14.46 -14.59
C GLY A 145 14.94 13.09 -14.02
N VAL A 146 13.95 12.22 -13.78
CA VAL A 146 14.23 10.86 -13.31
C VAL A 146 14.81 10.01 -14.44
N GLU A 147 16.00 9.46 -14.18
CA GLU A 147 16.69 8.55 -15.09
C GLU A 147 16.18 7.11 -14.94
N PHE A 148 16.22 6.39 -16.06
CA PHE A 148 15.81 5.00 -16.18
C PHE A 148 17.01 4.19 -16.63
N GLU A 149 17.03 2.91 -16.26
CA GLU A 149 18.08 1.97 -16.65
C GLU A 149 18.06 1.71 -18.16
N GLU A 150 19.25 1.69 -18.76
CA GLU A 150 19.42 1.54 -20.20
C GLU A 150 19.04 0.15 -20.69
N GLN A 151 18.49 0.15 -21.90
CA GLN A 151 18.19 -1.06 -22.59
C GLN A 151 19.42 -1.51 -23.39
N PHE A 152 20.14 -2.49 -22.86
CA PHE A 152 21.25 -3.12 -23.58
C PHE A 152 20.77 -4.18 -24.57
N ILE A 153 19.78 -4.98 -24.17
CA ILE A 153 19.23 -6.07 -24.98
C ILE A 153 17.96 -5.56 -25.68
N PRO A 154 17.88 -5.64 -27.02
CA PRO A 154 16.73 -5.14 -27.76
C PRO A 154 15.50 -6.00 -27.44
N ARG A 155 14.34 -5.36 -27.35
CA ARG A 155 13.08 -6.01 -26.99
C ARG A 155 12.20 -6.11 -28.21
N PHE A 156 11.39 -7.16 -28.27
CA PHE A 156 10.45 -7.32 -29.36
C PHE A 156 9.40 -6.20 -29.37
N ASN A 157 9.14 -5.67 -30.56
CA ASN A 157 8.09 -4.71 -30.84
C ASN A 157 7.16 -5.26 -31.92
N GLY A 158 5.98 -5.72 -31.51
CA GLY A 158 5.00 -6.35 -32.40
C GLY A 158 4.50 -5.45 -33.53
N ASN A 159 4.51 -4.12 -33.37
CA ASN A 159 4.11 -3.21 -34.45
C ASN A 159 5.12 -3.19 -35.59
N MET A 160 6.41 -3.38 -35.28
CA MET A 160 7.50 -3.37 -36.25
C MET A 160 7.93 -4.79 -36.66
N ARG A 161 7.41 -5.83 -35.99
CA ARG A 161 7.81 -7.22 -36.16
C ARG A 161 9.34 -7.41 -36.08
N GLY A 162 9.96 -6.78 -35.09
CA GLY A 162 11.41 -6.84 -34.89
C GLY A 162 11.83 -6.42 -33.48
N TYR A 163 13.14 -6.38 -33.24
CA TYR A 163 13.76 -6.05 -31.97
C TYR A 163 14.28 -4.61 -31.98
N VAL A 164 14.03 -3.88 -30.90
CA VAL A 164 14.32 -2.44 -30.83
C VAL A 164 15.01 -2.05 -29.54
N ILE A 165 15.94 -1.10 -29.64
CA ILE A 165 16.53 -0.38 -28.51
C ILE A 165 15.92 1.02 -28.46
N TYR A 166 15.42 1.43 -27.30
CA TYR A 166 14.89 2.77 -27.07
C TYR A 166 15.93 3.68 -26.42
N SER A 167 15.99 4.94 -26.85
CA SER A 167 16.68 6.01 -26.14
C SER A 167 16.04 6.23 -24.78
N ASN A 168 16.85 6.21 -23.74
CA ASN A 168 16.36 6.48 -22.39
C ASN A 168 15.91 7.92 -22.18
N LYS A 169 16.63 8.86 -22.80
CA LYS A 169 16.35 10.30 -22.76
C LYS A 169 15.06 10.67 -23.50
N THR A 170 14.87 10.15 -24.72
CA THR A 170 13.76 10.58 -25.59
C THR A 170 12.60 9.59 -25.66
N GLY A 171 12.82 8.33 -25.26
CA GLY A 171 11.87 7.24 -25.48
C GLY A 171 11.69 6.84 -26.94
N LYS A 172 12.45 7.44 -27.88
CA LYS A 172 12.42 7.10 -29.30
C LYS A 172 13.29 5.89 -29.58
N ILE A 173 13.02 5.17 -30.66
CA ILE A 173 13.85 4.04 -31.10
C ILE A 173 15.18 4.57 -31.62
N ILE A 174 16.29 3.98 -31.17
CA ILE A 174 17.66 4.32 -31.60
C ILE A 174 18.32 3.25 -32.45
N LYS A 175 18.05 1.97 -32.17
CA LYS A 175 18.53 0.85 -32.98
C LYS A 175 17.39 -0.13 -33.23
N ARG A 176 17.46 -0.83 -34.37
CA ARG A 176 16.49 -1.82 -34.82
C ARG A 176 17.22 -3.01 -35.39
N TYR A 177 16.68 -4.19 -35.14
CA TYR A 177 17.18 -5.46 -35.61
C TYR A 177 15.98 -6.33 -36.00
N ASN A 178 16.11 -7.12 -37.07
CA ASN A 178 15.07 -8.06 -37.47
C ASN A 178 15.06 -9.29 -36.54
N THR A 179 16.25 -9.69 -36.09
CA THR A 179 16.46 -10.87 -35.25
C THR A 179 17.41 -10.58 -34.08
N LEU A 180 17.46 -11.45 -33.08
CA LEU A 180 18.44 -11.31 -31.98
C LEU A 180 19.85 -11.72 -32.43
N GLU A 181 19.95 -12.61 -33.42
CA GLU A 181 21.21 -13.00 -34.04
C GLU A 181 21.85 -11.84 -34.79
N GLU A 182 21.04 -10.98 -35.42
CA GLU A 182 21.51 -9.74 -36.05
C GLU A 182 22.07 -8.78 -35.01
N TRP A 183 21.38 -8.60 -33.88
CA TRP A 183 21.89 -7.79 -32.77
C TRP A 183 23.17 -8.35 -32.15
N ALA A 184 23.28 -9.68 -31.99
CA ALA A 184 24.43 -10.30 -31.36
C ALA A 184 25.73 -10.18 -32.18
N ARG A 185 25.65 -9.76 -33.45
CA ARG A 185 26.80 -9.53 -34.34
C ARG A 185 27.23 -8.06 -34.44
N ASP A 186 26.44 -7.13 -33.89
CA ASP A 186 26.65 -5.66 -33.90
C ASP A 186 27.36 -5.19 -32.62
#